data_AF-A0A533WVH1-F1
#
_entry.id   AF-A0A533WVH1-F1
#
_cell.length_a   1.000
_cell.length_b   1.000
_cell.length_c   1.000
_cell.angle_alpha   90.00
_cell.angle_beta   90.00
_cell.angle_gamma   90.00
#
_symmetry.space_group_name_H-M   'P 1'
#
loop_
_entity.id
_entity.type
_entity.pdbx_description
1 polymer ?
#
loop_
_entity_poly.entity_id
_entity_poly.type
_entity_poly.pdbx_seq_one_letter_code
_entity_poly.pdbx_strand_id
1 'polypeptide(L)'
;FEYRDDMLMDWLAGYDLASSEEVMVPASAALFRYTPPPPAVNPFAYFHTNGLASGNVMEEAICHALCEVIERDAMSLGELRASAIPFHILRIVLHSLNSAGLQVPSIPVDRFVDDPSVFPDVDISGIEFQPAKDLVDKFYRAGISLTIKDITSDIGIPTFNASSVEWVTHDYGYLAEGHGTHPDARIALIRAITEVSQTRAANIQGARDDLRKIKYGEQNTDDRRAWQFMASTKKIRFSQVQTFFNEDILDDIKLILSRLKNVGLSQVIIVDLTNPNIGIPVVRAIVPGLETFEITKSIMGMRARACFGQWRSQ
;
A
#
# COMPACT_ATOMS: atom_id res chain seq x y z
N PHE A 1 12.30 0.45 -21.54
CA PHE A 1 13.76 0.41 -21.44
C PHE A 1 14.13 -0.93 -20.84
N GLU A 2 15.06 -1.67 -21.42
CA GLU A 2 15.46 -2.99 -20.92
C GLU A 2 16.80 -2.84 -20.18
N TYR A 3 16.88 -3.35 -18.95
CA TYR A 3 18.08 -3.30 -18.13
C TYR A 3 19.21 -4.12 -18.77
N ARG A 4 20.45 -3.62 -18.70
CA ARG A 4 21.65 -4.33 -19.15
C ARG A 4 22.73 -4.20 -18.09
N ASP A 5 23.51 -5.26 -17.90
CA ASP A 5 24.57 -5.31 -16.89
C ASP A 5 25.73 -4.32 -17.17
N ASP A 6 25.83 -3.81 -18.40
CA ASP A 6 26.84 -2.84 -18.82
C ASP A 6 26.42 -1.37 -18.59
N MET A 7 25.22 -1.12 -18.07
CA MET A 7 24.73 0.22 -17.82
C MET A 7 25.54 0.90 -16.71
N LEU A 8 26.14 2.04 -17.06
CA LEU A 8 26.74 2.93 -16.07
C LEU A 8 25.63 3.53 -15.20
N MET A 9 25.73 3.37 -13.90
CA MET A 9 24.79 3.90 -12.91
C MET A 9 25.57 4.53 -11.76
N ASP A 10 24.95 5.52 -11.11
CA ASP A 10 25.42 6.01 -9.82
C ASP A 10 24.92 5.09 -8.71
N TRP A 11 25.73 4.92 -7.69
CA TRP A 11 25.47 4.00 -6.58
C TRP A 11 25.62 4.70 -5.24
N LEU A 12 24.83 4.26 -4.26
CA LEU A 12 24.94 4.63 -2.86
C LEU A 12 25.28 3.40 -2.03
N ALA A 13 25.98 3.60 -0.93
CA ALA A 13 26.15 2.57 0.08
C ALA A 13 24.82 2.35 0.81
N GLY A 14 24.42 1.10 0.93
CA GLY A 14 23.36 0.63 1.82
C GLY A 14 23.90 -0.42 2.77
N TYR A 15 23.12 -0.73 3.80
CA TYR A 15 23.44 -1.76 4.78
C TYR A 15 22.33 -2.82 4.77
N ASP A 16 22.68 -4.06 4.44
CA ASP A 16 21.73 -5.18 4.47
C ASP A 16 21.63 -5.72 5.90
N LEU A 17 20.49 -5.46 6.54
CA LEU A 17 20.22 -5.89 7.91
C LEU A 17 20.13 -7.42 8.05
N ALA A 18 19.88 -8.15 6.97
CA ALA A 18 19.77 -9.60 7.01
C ALA A 18 21.15 -10.30 7.01
N SER A 19 22.12 -9.78 6.25
CA SER A 19 23.49 -10.29 6.19
C SER A 19 24.46 -9.54 7.11
N SER A 20 24.09 -8.35 7.59
CA SER A 20 24.96 -7.42 8.32
C SER A 20 26.16 -6.92 7.49
N GLU A 21 25.95 -6.71 6.18
CA GLU A 21 27.00 -6.30 5.24
C GLU A 21 26.64 -4.99 4.52
N GLU A 22 27.66 -4.23 4.14
CA GLU A 22 27.49 -3.10 3.21
C GLU A 22 27.24 -3.62 1.79
N VAL A 23 26.27 -3.03 1.11
CA VAL A 23 25.88 -3.37 -0.26
C VAL A 23 25.73 -2.10 -1.09
N MET A 24 26.05 -2.18 -2.38
CA MET A 24 25.83 -1.05 -3.29
C MET A 24 24.40 -1.09 -3.82
N VAL A 25 23.70 0.05 -3.72
CA VAL A 25 22.35 0.24 -4.22
C VAL A 25 22.36 1.28 -5.34
N PRO A 26 21.67 1.08 -6.48
CA PRO A 26 21.54 2.11 -7.49
C PRO A 26 20.93 3.38 -6.89
N ALA A 27 21.58 4.54 -7.06
CA ALA A 27 21.15 5.81 -6.49
C ALA A 27 19.71 6.16 -6.90
N SER A 28 19.32 5.81 -8.13
CA SER A 28 17.97 5.99 -8.66
C SER A 28 16.89 5.15 -7.97
N ALA A 29 17.24 4.05 -7.30
CA ALA A 29 16.31 3.24 -6.50
C ALA A 29 16.20 3.74 -5.05
N ALA A 30 17.26 4.39 -4.56
CA ALA A 30 17.35 4.91 -3.21
C ALA A 30 16.80 6.34 -3.06
N LEU A 31 17.08 7.20 -4.03
CA LEU A 31 16.73 8.63 -4.03
C LEU A 31 15.43 8.89 -4.79
N PHE A 32 14.61 9.80 -4.26
CA PHE A 32 13.40 10.25 -4.94
C PHE A 32 13.73 11.33 -5.99
N ARG A 33 13.24 11.14 -7.23
CA ARG A 33 13.43 12.06 -8.37
C ARG A 33 14.90 12.36 -8.70
N TYR A 34 15.75 11.35 -8.60
CA TYR A 34 17.15 11.45 -8.98
C TYR A 34 17.33 11.18 -10.50
N THR A 35 17.93 12.13 -11.19
CA THR A 35 18.32 11.98 -12.60
C THR A 35 19.85 12.02 -12.67
N PRO A 36 20.50 10.90 -13.02
CA PRO A 36 21.96 10.86 -13.11
C PRO A 36 22.45 11.72 -14.29
N PRO A 37 23.60 12.40 -14.15
CA PRO A 37 24.24 13.06 -15.28
C PRO A 37 24.85 12.01 -16.24
N PRO A 38 24.85 12.25 -17.57
CA PRO A 38 25.54 11.37 -18.50
C PRO A 38 27.03 11.19 -18.15
N PRO A 39 27.60 9.99 -18.33
CA PRO A 39 27.06 8.85 -19.07
C PRO A 39 26.21 7.88 -18.23
N ALA A 40 26.01 8.15 -16.93
CA ALA A 40 25.17 7.30 -16.09
C ALA A 40 23.69 7.40 -16.48
N VAL A 41 22.95 6.31 -16.29
CA VAL A 41 21.54 6.20 -16.68
C VAL A 41 20.69 5.73 -15.51
N ASN A 42 19.40 6.08 -15.53
CA ASN A 42 18.40 5.49 -14.65
C ASN A 42 17.62 4.43 -15.43
N PRO A 43 17.83 3.13 -15.17
CA PRO A 43 17.09 2.07 -15.85
C PRO A 43 15.67 1.87 -15.28
N PHE A 44 15.36 2.46 -14.12
CA PHE A 44 14.06 2.31 -13.47
C PHE A 44 13.05 3.28 -14.07
N ALA A 45 11.88 2.75 -14.42
CA ALA A 45 10.89 3.49 -15.18
C ALA A 45 10.13 4.56 -14.38
N TYR A 46 10.22 4.57 -13.04
CA TYR A 46 9.42 5.43 -12.18
C TYR A 46 10.15 5.85 -10.89
N PHE A 47 9.78 7.02 -10.38
CA PHE A 47 10.17 7.47 -9.04
C PHE A 47 9.04 7.22 -8.06
N HIS A 48 9.36 6.70 -6.88
CA HIS A 48 8.39 6.49 -5.81
C HIS A 48 9.01 6.79 -4.45
N THR A 49 8.16 7.15 -3.48
CA THR A 49 8.58 7.42 -2.11
C THR A 49 8.59 6.16 -1.23
N ASN A 50 8.04 5.02 -1.70
CA ASN A 50 7.92 3.78 -0.92
C ASN A 50 9.19 3.43 -0.14
N GLY A 51 9.05 3.26 1.17
CA GLY A 51 10.15 2.90 2.07
C GLY A 51 11.01 4.08 2.49
N LEU A 52 10.64 5.33 2.18
CA LEU A 52 11.25 6.50 2.82
C LEU A 52 10.57 6.78 4.15
N ALA A 53 11.36 6.87 5.22
CA ALA A 53 10.84 7.31 6.51
C ALA A 53 11.88 8.12 7.28
N SER A 54 11.39 8.97 8.16
CA SER A 54 12.18 9.62 9.20
C SER A 54 11.76 9.12 10.58
N GLY A 55 12.61 9.38 11.57
CA GLY A 55 12.36 9.01 12.96
C GLY A 55 13.11 9.93 13.92
N ASN A 56 12.78 9.87 15.21
CA ASN A 56 13.54 10.58 16.23
C ASN A 56 14.93 9.94 16.43
N VAL A 57 15.03 8.64 16.15
CA VAL A 57 16.26 7.84 16.12
C VAL A 57 16.28 6.96 14.86
N MET A 58 17.44 6.39 14.54
CA MET A 58 17.65 5.58 13.34
C MET A 58 16.72 4.36 13.30
N GLU A 59 16.56 3.69 14.44
CA GLU A 59 15.74 2.50 14.63
C GLU A 59 14.26 2.79 14.32
N GLU A 60 13.76 3.96 14.73
CA GLU A 60 12.38 4.37 14.44
C GLU A 60 12.18 4.61 12.94
N ALA A 61 13.13 5.29 12.29
CA ALA A 61 13.10 5.52 10.85
C ALA A 61 13.11 4.18 10.08
N ILE A 62 13.97 3.24 10.50
CA ILE A 62 14.04 1.90 9.92
C ILE A 62 12.74 1.13 10.13
N CYS A 63 12.22 1.07 11.36
CA CYS A 63 10.99 0.33 11.66
C CYS A 63 9.81 0.86 10.84
N HIS A 64 9.68 2.19 10.73
CA HIS A 64 8.63 2.83 9.94
C HIS A 64 8.80 2.52 8.44
N ALA A 65 10.01 2.66 7.89
CA ALA A 65 10.28 2.36 6.49
C ALA A 65 9.99 0.89 6.15
N LEU A 66 10.31 -0.05 7.06
CA LEU A 66 10.01 -1.47 6.91
C LEU A 66 8.50 -1.75 6.96
N CYS A 67 7.77 -1.12 7.89
CA CYS A 67 6.32 -1.22 7.95
C CYS A 67 5.68 -0.71 6.64
N GLU A 68 6.19 0.40 6.09
CA GLU A 68 5.66 0.97 4.84
C GLU A 68 5.86 0.02 3.65
N VAL A 69 7.05 -0.54 3.45
CA VAL A 69 7.26 -1.45 2.31
C VAL A 69 6.41 -2.73 2.41
N ILE A 70 6.15 -3.21 3.63
CA ILE A 70 5.24 -4.35 3.89
C ILE A 70 3.79 -3.95 3.62
N GLU A 71 3.38 -2.75 4.02
CA GLU A 71 2.06 -2.21 3.74
C GLU A 71 1.78 -2.19 2.24
N ARG A 72 2.74 -1.69 1.45
CA ARG A 72 2.60 -1.58 -0.01
C ARG A 72 2.62 -2.93 -0.71
N ASP A 73 3.34 -3.92 -0.18
CA ASP A 73 3.25 -5.31 -0.62
C ASP A 73 1.85 -5.88 -0.37
N ALA A 74 1.34 -5.75 0.85
CA ALA A 74 0.01 -6.23 1.23
C ALA A 74 -1.10 -5.56 0.40
N MET A 75 -1.01 -4.24 0.16
CA MET A 75 -1.92 -3.51 -0.73
C MET A 75 -1.84 -4.03 -2.17
N SER A 76 -0.64 -4.22 -2.69
CA SER A 76 -0.45 -4.73 -4.06
C SER A 76 -1.04 -6.13 -4.21
N LEU A 77 -0.77 -7.03 -3.27
CA LEU A 77 -1.36 -8.36 -3.27
C LEU A 77 -2.87 -8.33 -3.05
N GLY A 78 -3.37 -7.42 -2.21
CA GLY A 78 -4.80 -7.23 -1.96
C GLY A 78 -5.55 -6.83 -3.21
N GLU A 79 -5.05 -5.82 -3.91
CA GLU A 79 -5.59 -5.36 -5.19
C GLU A 79 -5.57 -6.49 -6.24
N LEU A 80 -4.48 -7.27 -6.31
CA LEU A 80 -4.39 -8.38 -7.25
C LEU A 80 -5.38 -9.52 -6.96
N ARG A 81 -5.71 -9.74 -5.69
CA ARG A 81 -6.57 -10.86 -5.26
C ARG A 81 -8.05 -10.52 -5.31
N ALA A 82 -8.39 -9.30 -4.92
CA ALA A 82 -9.77 -8.86 -4.76
C ALA A 82 -10.31 -8.20 -6.03
N SER A 83 -9.46 -7.53 -6.81
CA SER A 83 -9.94 -6.77 -7.95
C SER A 83 -10.15 -7.62 -9.20
N ALA A 84 -11.18 -7.29 -9.98
CA ALA A 84 -11.43 -7.86 -11.30
C ALA A 84 -10.44 -7.28 -12.35
N ILE A 85 -9.14 -7.43 -12.15
CA ILE A 85 -8.09 -6.80 -12.97
C ILE A 85 -8.22 -7.11 -14.47
N PRO A 86 -8.48 -8.36 -14.91
CA PRO A 86 -8.67 -8.65 -16.34
C PRO A 86 -9.77 -7.79 -16.97
N PHE A 87 -10.84 -7.50 -16.22
CA PHE A 87 -11.92 -6.63 -16.68
C PHE A 87 -11.48 -5.16 -16.80
N HIS A 88 -10.70 -4.66 -15.84
CA HIS A 88 -10.18 -3.30 -15.89
C HIS A 88 -9.30 -3.07 -17.13
N ILE A 89 -8.44 -4.05 -17.46
CA ILE A 89 -7.62 -4.02 -18.68
C ILE A 89 -8.49 -4.06 -19.93
N LEU A 90 -9.48 -4.97 -19.98
CA LEU A 90 -10.42 -5.07 -21.11
C LEU A 90 -11.19 -3.78 -21.31
N ARG A 91 -11.64 -3.12 -20.23
CA ARG A 91 -12.33 -1.83 -20.30
C ARG A 91 -11.47 -0.73 -20.92
N ILE A 92 -10.17 -0.68 -20.58
CA ILE A 92 -9.23 0.28 -21.17
C ILE A 92 -9.06 -0.01 -22.66
N VAL A 93 -8.84 -1.27 -23.04
CA VAL A 93 -8.71 -1.67 -24.45
C VAL A 93 -9.97 -1.31 -25.23
N LEU A 94 -11.16 -1.62 -24.71
CA LEU A 94 -12.43 -1.26 -25.34
C LEU A 94 -12.59 0.24 -25.51
N HIS A 95 -12.25 1.03 -24.49
CA HIS A 95 -12.29 2.48 -24.58
C HIS A 95 -11.36 3.00 -25.67
N SER A 96 -10.14 2.48 -25.76
CA SER A 96 -9.18 2.84 -26.82
C SER A 96 -9.68 2.43 -28.21
N LEU A 97 -10.25 1.23 -28.36
CA LEU A 97 -10.79 0.75 -29.64
C LEU A 97 -12.00 1.57 -30.10
N ASN A 98 -12.94 1.86 -29.20
CA ASN A 98 -14.08 2.71 -29.49
C ASN A 98 -13.65 4.15 -29.81
N SER A 99 -12.66 4.70 -29.09
CA SER A 99 -12.09 6.02 -29.39
C SER A 99 -11.38 6.06 -30.76
N ALA A 100 -10.89 4.91 -31.23
CA ALA A 100 -10.34 4.74 -32.57
C ALA A 100 -11.40 4.45 -33.65
N GLY A 101 -12.70 4.50 -33.31
CA GLY A 101 -13.81 4.29 -34.24
C GLY A 101 -14.16 2.83 -34.52
N LEU A 102 -13.51 1.87 -33.84
CA LEU A 102 -13.86 0.46 -33.93
C LEU A 102 -15.05 0.18 -33.00
N GLN A 103 -16.21 -0.13 -33.57
CA GLN A 103 -17.40 -0.46 -32.78
C GLN A 103 -17.27 -1.85 -32.16
N VAL A 104 -16.86 -1.90 -30.89
CA VAL A 104 -16.79 -3.15 -30.13
C VAL A 104 -18.01 -3.25 -29.21
N PRO A 105 -18.72 -4.40 -29.18
CA PRO A 105 -19.85 -4.59 -28.27
C PRO A 105 -19.49 -4.30 -26.81
N SER A 106 -20.39 -3.62 -26.08
CA SER A 106 -20.18 -3.32 -24.66
C SER A 106 -20.16 -4.61 -23.84
N ILE A 107 -19.14 -4.79 -22.99
CA ILE A 107 -19.11 -5.85 -22.00
C ILE A 107 -20.10 -5.50 -20.87
N PRO A 108 -20.93 -6.44 -20.38
CA PRO A 108 -21.80 -6.22 -19.22
C PRO A 108 -20.97 -5.87 -17.99
N VAL A 109 -20.95 -4.59 -17.64
CA VAL A 109 -20.10 -4.01 -16.58
C VAL A 109 -20.55 -4.48 -15.18
N ASP A 110 -21.81 -4.86 -15.04
CA ASP A 110 -22.44 -5.40 -13.84
C ASP A 110 -21.92 -6.79 -13.44
N ARG A 111 -21.25 -7.51 -14.35
CA ARG A 111 -20.73 -8.86 -14.10
C ARG A 111 -19.28 -8.89 -13.60
N PHE A 112 -18.61 -7.75 -13.55
CA PHE A 112 -17.19 -7.66 -13.20
C PHE A 112 -17.00 -6.66 -12.06
N VAL A 113 -17.34 -7.15 -10.87
CA VAL A 113 -17.23 -6.45 -9.59
C VAL A 113 -16.11 -7.11 -8.80
N ASP A 114 -15.36 -6.32 -8.03
CA ASP A 114 -14.33 -6.87 -7.16
C ASP A 114 -14.96 -7.76 -6.06
N ASP A 115 -14.19 -8.71 -5.51
CA ASP A 115 -14.64 -9.56 -4.41
C ASP A 115 -14.26 -8.94 -3.05
N PRO A 116 -15.22 -8.31 -2.32
CA PRO A 116 -14.94 -7.73 -1.02
C PRO A 116 -14.69 -8.76 0.09
N SER A 117 -14.95 -10.03 -0.18
CA SER A 117 -14.87 -11.14 0.77
C SER A 117 -13.58 -11.94 0.67
N VAL A 118 -12.63 -11.53 -0.18
CA VAL A 118 -11.24 -12.00 -0.11
C VAL A 118 -10.65 -11.71 1.27
N PHE A 119 -10.91 -10.51 1.79
CA PHE A 119 -10.48 -10.04 3.10
C PHE A 119 -11.67 -9.89 4.05
N PRO A 120 -11.54 -10.29 5.33
CA PRO A 120 -12.59 -10.10 6.31
C PRO A 120 -12.68 -8.63 6.75
N ASP A 121 -13.90 -8.16 7.00
CA ASP A 121 -14.09 -6.91 7.74
C ASP A 121 -13.72 -7.14 9.21
N VAL A 122 -13.11 -6.15 9.82
CA VAL A 122 -12.72 -6.13 11.23
C VAL A 122 -13.77 -5.38 12.02
N ASP A 123 -14.45 -6.09 12.92
CA ASP A 123 -15.38 -5.50 13.87
C ASP A 123 -14.59 -4.75 14.96
N ILE A 124 -14.66 -3.42 14.88
CA ILE A 124 -14.02 -2.45 15.76
C ILE A 124 -14.94 -1.91 16.87
N SER A 125 -16.19 -2.38 16.96
CA SER A 125 -17.16 -1.90 17.95
C SER A 125 -16.74 -2.20 19.39
N GLY A 126 -15.94 -3.25 19.60
CA GLY A 126 -15.44 -3.71 20.90
C GLY A 126 -14.02 -3.29 21.25
N ILE A 127 -13.45 -2.27 20.60
CA ILE A 127 -12.07 -1.83 20.89
C ILE A 127 -11.98 -1.16 22.26
N GLU A 128 -11.07 -1.68 23.09
CA GLU A 128 -10.77 -1.14 24.42
C GLU A 128 -9.61 -0.12 24.40
N PHE A 129 -8.77 -0.14 23.35
CA PHE A 129 -7.65 0.79 23.25
C PHE A 129 -8.14 2.22 22.99
N GLN A 130 -8.07 3.05 24.02
CA GLN A 130 -8.72 4.37 24.03
C GLN A 130 -8.36 5.27 22.84
N PRO A 131 -7.09 5.40 22.40
CA PRO A 131 -6.77 6.24 21.25
C PRO A 131 -7.46 5.79 19.95
N ALA A 132 -7.56 4.48 19.72
CA ALA A 132 -8.28 3.93 18.56
C ALA A 132 -9.79 4.15 18.72
N LYS A 133 -10.34 3.89 19.91
CA LYS A 133 -11.76 4.12 20.22
C LYS A 133 -12.17 5.57 19.99
N ASP A 134 -11.36 6.54 20.43
CA ASP A 134 -11.63 7.96 20.25
C ASP A 134 -11.70 8.36 18.77
N LEU A 135 -10.88 7.75 17.92
CA LEU A 135 -10.93 7.96 16.48
C LEU A 135 -12.19 7.36 15.85
N VAL A 136 -12.55 6.12 16.22
CA VAL A 136 -13.76 5.45 15.74
C VAL A 136 -15.01 6.23 16.15
N ASP A 137 -15.08 6.68 17.40
CA ASP A 137 -16.19 7.48 17.93
C ASP A 137 -16.37 8.80 17.15
N LYS A 138 -15.29 9.41 16.65
CA LYS A 138 -15.37 10.62 15.81
C LYS A 138 -16.03 10.33 14.47
N PHE A 139 -15.69 9.23 13.80
CA PHE A 139 -16.36 8.82 12.55
C PHE A 139 -17.84 8.53 12.80
N TYR A 140 -18.15 7.78 13.87
CA TYR A 140 -19.52 7.46 14.26
C TYR A 140 -20.37 8.71 14.53
N ARG A 141 -19.87 9.64 15.35
CA ARG A 141 -20.59 10.90 15.69
C ARG A 141 -20.79 11.82 14.49
N ALA A 142 -19.87 11.76 13.52
CA ALA A 142 -19.98 12.53 12.28
C ALA A 142 -20.90 11.86 11.24
N GLY A 143 -21.40 10.65 11.50
CA GLY A 143 -22.23 9.91 10.54
C GLY A 143 -21.45 9.43 9.31
N ILE A 144 -20.13 9.28 9.42
CA ILE A 144 -19.26 8.88 8.32
C ILE A 144 -18.99 7.39 8.44
N SER A 145 -19.18 6.65 7.34
CA SER A 145 -18.87 5.23 7.30
C SER A 145 -17.37 4.98 7.48
N LEU A 146 -17.03 3.97 8.26
CA LEU A 146 -15.65 3.51 8.45
C LEU A 146 -15.65 1.98 8.38
N THR A 147 -15.11 1.44 7.30
CA THR A 147 -14.92 0.01 7.11
C THR A 147 -13.44 -0.29 7.28
N ILE A 148 -13.11 -1.33 8.05
CA ILE A 148 -11.74 -1.81 8.25
C ILE A 148 -11.66 -3.23 7.72
N LYS A 149 -10.69 -3.52 6.88
CA LYS A 149 -10.38 -4.86 6.38
C LYS A 149 -9.00 -5.29 6.83
N ASP A 150 -8.89 -6.53 7.29
CA ASP A 150 -7.60 -7.15 7.57
C ASP A 150 -7.01 -7.68 6.26
N ILE A 151 -5.96 -7.02 5.79
CA ILE A 151 -5.26 -7.35 4.54
C ILE A 151 -3.85 -7.92 4.83
N THR A 152 -3.62 -8.37 6.07
CA THR A 152 -2.35 -8.98 6.49
C THR A 152 -1.92 -10.07 5.50
N SER A 153 -0.72 -9.90 4.94
CA SER A 153 -0.16 -10.84 3.96
C SER A 153 0.47 -12.06 4.64
N ASP A 154 1.04 -12.97 3.86
CA ASP A 154 1.84 -14.11 4.31
C ASP A 154 3.07 -13.69 5.15
N ILE A 155 3.48 -12.42 5.08
CA ILE A 155 4.51 -11.86 5.97
C ILE A 155 4.03 -11.90 7.43
N GLY A 156 2.72 -11.74 7.68
CA GLY A 156 2.13 -11.90 9.00
C GLY A 156 2.38 -10.74 9.96
N ILE A 157 2.69 -9.55 9.44
CA ILE A 157 2.65 -8.30 10.21
C ILE A 157 1.27 -7.66 10.00
N PRO A 158 0.55 -7.27 11.07
CA PRO A 158 -0.79 -6.72 10.95
C PRO A 158 -0.85 -5.55 9.98
N THR A 159 -1.69 -5.68 8.95
CA THR A 159 -1.93 -4.63 7.96
C THR A 159 -3.42 -4.43 7.73
N PHE A 160 -3.88 -3.20 7.86
CA PHE A 160 -5.28 -2.85 7.63
C PHE A 160 -5.45 -1.94 6.42
N ASN A 161 -6.53 -2.17 5.68
CA ASN A 161 -7.13 -1.19 4.80
C ASN A 161 -8.33 -0.58 5.54
N ALA A 162 -8.33 0.74 5.68
CA ALA A 162 -9.45 1.50 6.21
C ALA A 162 -10.06 2.29 5.05
N SER A 163 -11.38 2.30 4.96
CA SER A 163 -12.10 3.00 3.91
C SER A 163 -13.31 3.75 4.48
N SER A 164 -13.61 4.88 3.85
CA SER A 164 -14.78 5.70 4.19
C SER A 164 -15.45 6.22 2.93
N VAL A 165 -16.78 6.24 2.97
CA VAL A 165 -17.63 6.78 1.92
C VAL A 165 -18.48 7.89 2.53
N GLU A 166 -18.40 9.08 1.96
CA GLU A 166 -19.18 10.25 2.37
C GLU A 166 -19.87 10.88 1.16
N TRP A 167 -21.20 10.81 1.12
CA TRP A 167 -22.01 11.44 0.09
C TRP A 167 -22.35 12.88 0.50
N VAL A 168 -22.01 13.85 -0.35
CA VAL A 168 -22.30 15.28 -0.14
C VAL A 168 -23.59 15.68 -0.87
N THR A 169 -23.79 15.15 -2.08
CA THR A 169 -25.03 15.26 -2.86
C THR A 169 -25.42 13.88 -3.40
N HIS A 170 -26.52 13.80 -4.16
CA HIS A 170 -26.96 12.54 -4.78
C HIS A 170 -25.99 12.01 -5.86
N ASP A 171 -25.09 12.86 -6.37
CA ASP A 171 -24.16 12.58 -7.48
C ASP A 171 -22.68 12.89 -7.14
N TYR A 172 -22.41 13.39 -5.92
CA TYR A 172 -21.08 13.77 -5.48
C TYR A 172 -20.79 13.26 -4.07
N GLY A 173 -19.62 12.64 -3.92
CA GLY A 173 -19.12 12.16 -2.65
C GLY A 173 -17.61 12.02 -2.64
N TYR A 174 -17.09 11.70 -1.46
CA TYR A 174 -15.69 11.41 -1.21
C TYR A 174 -15.52 9.95 -0.88
N LEU A 175 -14.62 9.31 -1.62
CA LEU A 175 -14.00 8.06 -1.20
C LEU A 175 -12.64 8.39 -0.62
N ALA A 176 -12.38 7.87 0.57
CA ALA A 176 -11.09 7.98 1.19
C ALA A 176 -10.65 6.64 1.73
N GLU A 177 -9.37 6.40 1.54
CA GLU A 177 -8.68 5.18 1.91
C GLU A 177 -7.45 5.55 2.72
N GLY A 178 -7.05 4.62 3.57
CA GLY A 178 -5.87 4.71 4.40
C GLY A 178 -5.41 3.33 4.78
N HIS A 179 -4.12 3.19 5.00
CA HIS A 179 -3.48 1.92 5.26
C HIS A 179 -2.65 2.02 6.53
N GLY A 180 -2.42 0.88 7.15
CA GLY A 180 -1.60 0.87 8.35
C GLY A 180 -1.02 -0.48 8.59
N THR A 181 0.31 -0.54 8.61
CA THR A 181 1.08 -1.72 9.01
C THR A 181 1.90 -1.43 10.25
N HIS A 182 1.87 -2.35 11.22
CA HIS A 182 2.72 -2.32 12.40
C HIS A 182 2.65 -3.67 13.14
N PRO A 183 3.73 -4.14 13.81
CA PRO A 183 3.67 -5.34 14.66
C PRO A 183 2.54 -5.30 15.71
N ASP A 184 2.38 -4.16 16.38
CA ASP A 184 1.20 -3.88 17.22
C ASP A 184 -0.02 -3.51 16.36
N ALA A 185 -1.02 -4.38 16.34
CA ALA A 185 -2.25 -4.19 15.57
C ALA A 185 -3.03 -2.93 15.97
N ARG A 186 -2.87 -2.43 17.21
CA ARG A 186 -3.51 -1.18 17.66
C ARG A 186 -2.91 0.02 16.93
N ILE A 187 -1.60 0.01 16.73
CA ILE A 187 -0.88 1.06 16.01
C ILE A 187 -1.19 0.96 14.52
N ALA A 188 -1.18 -0.23 13.94
CA ALA A 188 -1.58 -0.46 12.55
C ALA A 188 -3.00 0.09 12.28
N LEU A 189 -3.95 -0.17 13.18
CA LEU A 189 -5.31 0.33 13.05
C LEU A 189 -5.39 1.86 13.11
N ILE A 190 -4.71 2.47 14.09
CA ILE A 190 -4.69 3.93 14.23
C ILE A 190 -4.11 4.56 12.97
N ARG A 191 -3.00 4.03 12.45
CA ARG A 191 -2.38 4.51 11.21
C ARG A 191 -3.38 4.50 10.07
N ALA A 192 -4.07 3.37 9.84
CA ALA A 192 -5.07 3.25 8.79
C ALA A 192 -6.21 4.28 8.93
N ILE A 193 -6.78 4.44 10.14
CA ILE A 193 -7.88 5.40 10.38
C ILE A 193 -7.39 6.85 10.21
N THR A 194 -6.18 7.17 10.68
CA THR A 194 -5.61 8.51 10.53
C THR A 194 -5.23 8.83 9.09
N GLU A 195 -4.78 7.85 8.30
CA GLU A 195 -4.51 8.04 6.88
C GLU A 195 -5.81 8.23 6.09
N VAL A 196 -6.90 7.51 6.41
CA VAL A 196 -8.23 7.81 5.86
C VAL A 196 -8.62 9.26 6.15
N SER A 197 -8.39 9.71 7.39
CA SER A 197 -8.70 11.09 7.80
C SER A 197 -7.87 12.11 7.03
N GLN A 198 -6.59 11.82 6.77
CA GLN A 198 -5.70 12.66 5.96
C GLN A 198 -6.17 12.72 4.50
N THR A 199 -6.53 11.58 3.91
CA THR A 199 -7.08 11.50 2.54
C THR A 199 -8.37 12.31 2.43
N ARG A 200 -9.28 12.21 3.42
CA ARG A 200 -10.50 13.04 3.47
C ARG A 200 -10.18 14.54 3.53
N ALA A 201 -9.27 14.95 4.40
CA ALA A 201 -8.90 16.36 4.52
C ALA A 201 -8.32 16.91 3.21
N ALA A 202 -7.46 16.14 2.53
CA ALA A 202 -6.92 16.50 1.23
C ALA A 202 -8.01 16.60 0.15
N ASN A 203 -8.99 15.69 0.16
CA ASN A 203 -10.14 15.71 -0.74
C ASN A 203 -10.99 16.97 -0.57
N ILE A 204 -11.29 17.35 0.68
CA ILE A 204 -12.08 18.55 1.02
C ILE A 204 -11.34 19.82 0.60
N GLN A 205 -10.04 19.89 0.87
CA GLN A 205 -9.22 21.06 0.51
C GLN A 205 -9.06 21.23 -1.01
N GLY A 206 -9.26 20.14 -1.78
CA GLY A 206 -9.00 20.16 -3.22
C GLY A 206 -7.51 20.28 -3.57
N ALA A 207 -6.61 19.99 -2.62
CA ALA A 207 -5.19 20.31 -2.70
C ALA A 207 -4.33 19.27 -3.45
N ARG A 208 -4.94 18.18 -3.92
CA ARG A 208 -4.27 17.09 -4.63
C ARG A 208 -4.71 17.05 -6.09
N ASP A 209 -3.75 16.87 -7.01
CA ASP A 209 -4.03 16.75 -8.44
C ASP A 209 -4.59 15.36 -8.81
N ASP A 210 -4.34 14.37 -7.95
CA ASP A 210 -4.71 12.95 -8.04
C ASP A 210 -6.03 12.59 -7.35
N LEU A 211 -6.83 13.59 -6.95
CA LEU A 211 -8.09 13.38 -6.26
C LEU A 211 -9.04 12.48 -7.07
N ARG A 212 -9.40 11.32 -6.50
CA ARG A 212 -10.54 10.52 -6.95
C ARG A 212 -11.82 11.30 -6.67
N LYS A 213 -12.14 12.22 -7.57
CA LYS A 213 -13.43 12.93 -7.58
C LYS A 213 -14.47 11.95 -8.10
N ILE A 214 -15.48 11.64 -7.27
CA ILE A 214 -16.70 11.02 -7.77
C ILE A 214 -17.37 12.06 -8.68
N LYS A 215 -17.24 11.89 -9.99
CA LYS A 215 -18.18 12.43 -10.98
C LYS A 215 -18.85 11.23 -11.62
N TYR A 216 -20.07 10.92 -11.22
CA TYR A 216 -20.80 9.80 -11.82
C TYR A 216 -22.08 10.27 -12.49
N GLY A 217 -22.20 9.90 -13.78
CA GLY A 217 -23.50 9.63 -14.39
C GLY A 217 -24.11 8.38 -13.77
N GLU A 218 -25.43 8.31 -13.76
CA GLU A 218 -26.24 7.38 -12.97
C GLU A 218 -25.85 5.89 -13.10
N GLN A 219 -25.82 5.22 -11.94
CA GLN A 219 -25.89 3.76 -11.68
C GLN A 219 -24.62 2.90 -11.49
N ASN A 220 -23.41 3.43 -11.29
CA ASN A 220 -22.25 2.53 -11.15
C ASN A 220 -21.07 3.13 -10.37
N THR A 221 -21.22 3.42 -9.09
CA THR A 221 -20.21 4.14 -8.29
C THR A 221 -19.17 3.19 -7.66
N ASP A 222 -17.95 3.69 -7.40
CA ASP A 222 -16.82 2.88 -6.91
C ASP A 222 -17.08 2.27 -5.52
N ASP A 223 -17.91 2.89 -4.67
CA ASP A 223 -18.36 2.31 -3.39
C ASP A 223 -19.09 0.97 -3.54
N ARG A 224 -19.59 0.65 -4.74
CA ARG A 224 -20.30 -0.59 -5.05
C ARG A 224 -19.48 -1.57 -5.87
N ARG A 225 -18.26 -1.20 -6.26
CA ARG A 225 -17.45 -1.98 -7.22
C ARG A 225 -16.02 -2.22 -6.80
N ALA A 226 -15.44 -1.30 -6.03
CA ALA A 226 -14.10 -1.42 -5.48
C ALA A 226 -14.17 -2.13 -4.13
N TRP A 227 -13.47 -3.26 -4.03
CA TRP A 227 -13.59 -4.18 -2.89
C TRP A 227 -13.37 -3.48 -1.55
N GLN A 228 -12.50 -2.46 -1.49
CA GLN A 228 -12.13 -1.75 -0.26
C GLN A 228 -13.31 -1.01 0.37
N PHE A 229 -14.25 -0.53 -0.44
CA PHE A 229 -15.42 0.24 0.01
C PHE A 229 -16.67 -0.62 0.20
N MET A 230 -16.60 -1.90 -0.20
CA MET A 230 -17.70 -2.84 -0.14
C MET A 230 -17.62 -3.69 1.14
N ALA A 231 -18.77 -4.00 1.74
CA ALA A 231 -18.85 -4.86 2.92
C ALA A 231 -18.42 -6.30 2.60
N SER A 232 -17.56 -6.87 3.44
CA SER A 232 -17.20 -8.28 3.36
C SER A 232 -18.32 -9.16 3.94
N THR A 233 -18.51 -10.33 3.34
CA THR A 233 -19.36 -11.37 3.95
C THR A 233 -18.65 -12.07 5.12
N LYS A 234 -17.32 -11.94 5.22
CA LYS A 234 -16.50 -12.46 6.31
C LYS A 234 -16.24 -11.37 7.34
N LYS A 235 -16.37 -11.70 8.62
CA LYS A 235 -16.12 -10.77 9.72
C LYS A 235 -15.27 -11.43 10.80
N ILE A 236 -14.32 -10.68 11.33
CA ILE A 236 -13.53 -11.05 12.50
C ILE A 236 -13.61 -9.93 13.54
N ARG A 237 -13.53 -10.27 14.83
CA ARG A 237 -13.38 -9.25 15.89
C ARG A 237 -11.95 -8.74 15.89
N PHE A 238 -11.74 -7.48 16.24
CA PHE A 238 -10.39 -6.92 16.40
C PHE A 238 -9.52 -7.77 17.36
N SER A 239 -10.11 -8.36 18.40
CA SER A 239 -9.42 -9.26 19.34
C SER A 239 -8.92 -10.58 18.73
N GLN A 240 -9.33 -10.91 17.50
CA GLN A 240 -8.87 -12.10 16.77
C GLN A 240 -7.69 -11.80 15.85
N VAL A 241 -7.38 -10.51 15.61
CA VAL A 241 -6.22 -10.11 14.81
C VAL A 241 -4.96 -10.41 15.61
N GLN A 242 -4.00 -11.06 14.97
CA GLN A 242 -2.69 -11.30 15.57
C GLN A 242 -2.02 -9.96 15.88
N THR A 243 -1.37 -9.84 17.03
CA THR A 243 -0.65 -8.63 17.42
C THR A 243 0.63 -9.01 18.15
N PHE A 244 1.65 -8.19 18.02
CA PHE A 244 2.95 -8.38 18.66
C PHE A 244 3.25 -7.15 19.51
N PHE A 245 3.62 -7.39 20.77
CA PHE A 245 3.94 -6.33 21.73
C PHE A 245 5.39 -6.47 22.13
N ASN A 246 6.19 -5.48 21.74
CA ASN A 246 7.57 -5.32 22.15
C ASN A 246 7.72 -3.97 22.85
N GLU A 247 8.58 -3.91 23.87
CA GLU A 247 8.91 -2.66 24.55
C GLU A 247 10.05 -1.91 23.84
N ASP A 248 10.87 -2.62 23.05
CA ASP A 248 12.01 -2.10 22.31
C ASP A 248 11.76 -2.20 20.79
N ILE A 249 11.98 -1.09 20.08
CA ILE A 249 11.85 -0.98 18.62
C ILE A 249 12.81 -1.94 17.91
N LEU A 250 13.97 -2.25 18.50
CA LEU A 250 14.89 -3.23 17.93
C LEU A 250 14.27 -4.62 17.86
N ASP A 251 13.39 -4.98 18.79
CA ASP A 251 12.69 -6.27 18.75
C ASP A 251 11.58 -6.30 17.71
N ASP A 252 10.93 -5.17 17.43
CA ASP A 252 10.03 -5.01 16.29
C ASP A 252 10.77 -5.20 14.95
N ILE A 253 11.95 -4.58 14.81
CA ILE A 253 12.79 -4.75 13.62
C ILE A 253 13.20 -6.22 13.47
N LYS A 254 13.70 -6.87 14.53
CA LYS A 254 14.07 -8.31 14.49
C LYS A 254 12.89 -9.19 14.11
N LEU A 255 11.70 -8.92 14.64
CA LEU A 255 10.48 -9.64 14.28
C LEU A 255 10.20 -9.48 12.78
N ILE A 256 10.23 -8.26 12.27
CA ILE A 256 10.00 -7.98 10.84
C ILE A 256 11.02 -8.71 9.97
N LEU A 257 12.32 -8.62 10.29
CA LEU A 257 13.38 -9.32 9.56
C LEU A 257 13.16 -10.84 9.56
N SER A 258 12.77 -11.41 10.71
CA SER A 258 12.45 -12.83 10.80
C SER A 258 11.24 -13.21 9.94
N ARG A 259 10.19 -12.38 9.89
CA ARG A 259 8.99 -12.63 9.08
C ARG A 259 9.30 -12.58 7.59
N LEU A 260 10.07 -11.57 7.14
CA LEU A 260 10.52 -11.45 5.76
C LEU A 260 11.36 -12.66 5.34
N LYS A 261 12.32 -13.07 6.19
CA LYS A 261 13.15 -14.26 5.94
C LYS A 261 12.32 -15.53 5.79
N ASN A 262 11.28 -15.70 6.60
CA ASN A 262 10.41 -16.90 6.57
C ASN A 262 9.62 -17.04 5.26
N VAL A 263 9.38 -15.93 4.54
CA VAL A 263 8.74 -15.95 3.21
C VAL A 263 9.77 -15.89 2.07
N GLY A 264 11.06 -16.13 2.37
CA GLY A 264 12.14 -16.20 1.40
C GLY A 264 12.73 -14.85 0.98
N LEU A 265 12.38 -13.76 1.67
CA LEU A 265 12.92 -12.43 1.43
C LEU A 265 14.14 -12.23 2.34
N SER A 266 15.32 -12.55 1.82
CA SER A 266 16.56 -12.61 2.61
C SER A 266 17.45 -11.36 2.52
N GLN A 267 17.03 -10.31 1.82
CA GLN A 267 17.76 -9.04 1.73
C GLN A 267 16.87 -7.90 2.24
N VAL A 268 17.39 -7.12 3.19
CA VAL A 268 16.69 -5.97 3.76
C VAL A 268 17.66 -4.81 3.86
N ILE A 269 17.67 -3.98 2.82
CA ILE A 269 18.70 -2.96 2.62
C ILE A 269 18.20 -1.61 3.13
N ILE A 270 18.98 -0.98 4.00
CA ILE A 270 18.74 0.38 4.50
C ILE A 270 19.79 1.31 3.89
N VAL A 271 19.33 2.38 3.25
CA VAL A 271 20.20 3.50 2.83
C VAL A 271 19.96 4.65 3.79
N ASP A 272 21.00 5.09 4.49
CA ASP A 272 20.95 6.29 5.34
C ASP A 272 20.99 7.54 4.47
N LEU A 273 19.94 8.36 4.57
CA LEU A 273 19.74 9.60 3.86
C LEU A 273 19.75 10.82 4.81
N THR A 274 20.22 10.63 6.04
CA THR A 274 20.32 11.68 7.05
C THR A 274 21.17 12.84 6.53
N ASN A 275 20.57 14.04 6.48
CA ASN A 275 21.32 15.24 6.17
C ASN A 275 22.07 15.71 7.43
N PRO A 276 23.41 15.74 7.44
CA PRO A 276 24.18 16.06 8.65
C PRO A 276 23.96 17.50 9.15
N ASN A 277 23.50 18.42 8.29
CA ASN A 277 23.18 19.79 8.68
C ASN A 277 21.80 19.90 9.36
N ILE A 278 20.92 18.93 9.14
CA ILE A 278 19.57 18.87 9.75
C ILE A 278 19.58 17.97 10.98
N GLY A 279 20.32 16.85 10.92
CA GLY A 279 20.49 15.92 12.03
C GLY A 279 19.27 15.05 12.36
N ILE A 280 18.23 15.04 11.51
CA ILE A 280 17.07 14.16 11.65
C ILE A 280 17.33 12.87 10.86
N PRO A 281 17.27 11.69 11.51
CA PRO A 281 17.38 10.41 10.84
C PRO A 281 16.37 10.26 9.70
N VAL A 282 16.86 9.94 8.52
CA VAL A 282 16.04 9.62 7.33
C VAL A 282 16.64 8.41 6.66
N VAL A 283 15.81 7.43 6.33
CA VAL A 283 16.27 6.22 5.64
C VAL A 283 15.40 5.89 4.44
N ARG A 284 15.97 5.10 3.54
CA ARG A 284 15.23 4.34 2.53
C ARG A 284 15.39 2.84 2.80
N ALA A 285 14.29 2.15 3.06
CA ALA A 285 14.24 0.69 3.09
C ALA A 285 13.96 0.12 1.69
N ILE A 286 14.71 -0.91 1.32
CA ILE A 286 14.55 -1.65 0.07
C ILE A 286 14.60 -3.14 0.41
N VAL A 287 13.49 -3.83 0.15
CA VAL A 287 13.39 -5.28 0.33
C VAL A 287 13.11 -5.89 -1.04
N PRO A 288 14.15 -6.33 -1.77
CA PRO A 288 13.98 -6.95 -3.07
C PRO A 288 13.01 -8.13 -3.01
N GLY A 289 11.98 -8.10 -3.86
CA GLY A 289 10.95 -9.13 -3.94
C GLY A 289 9.59 -8.71 -3.39
N LEU A 290 9.50 -7.69 -2.53
CA LEU A 290 8.22 -7.08 -2.15
C LEU A 290 7.56 -6.38 -3.35
N GLU A 291 6.24 -6.46 -3.42
CA GLU A 291 5.47 -5.86 -4.50
C GLU A 291 5.28 -4.36 -4.31
N THR A 292 5.35 -3.63 -5.42
CA THR A 292 5.03 -2.20 -5.47
C THR A 292 4.03 -1.88 -6.58
N PHE A 293 3.38 -2.90 -7.16
CA PHE A 293 2.50 -2.74 -8.32
C PHE A 293 1.36 -1.77 -8.07
N GLU A 294 0.80 -1.73 -6.85
CA GLU A 294 -0.25 -0.77 -6.52
C GLU A 294 0.24 0.66 -6.75
N ILE A 295 1.47 0.97 -6.36
CA ILE A 295 2.03 2.32 -6.49
C ILE A 295 2.53 2.59 -7.91
N THR A 296 3.28 1.65 -8.49
CA THR A 296 3.99 1.89 -9.75
C THR A 296 3.14 1.60 -10.97
N LYS A 297 2.06 0.82 -10.81
CA LYS A 297 1.15 0.30 -11.85
C LYS A 297 1.88 -0.28 -13.08
N SER A 298 3.12 -0.73 -12.91
CA SER A 298 4.02 -1.02 -14.04
C SER A 298 4.62 -2.42 -14.03
N ILE A 299 5.10 -2.90 -12.89
CA ILE A 299 5.79 -4.19 -12.78
C ILE A 299 5.11 -5.05 -11.73
N MET A 300 4.66 -6.23 -12.14
CA MET A 300 4.27 -7.32 -11.24
C MET A 300 5.50 -8.19 -10.97
N GLY A 301 5.93 -8.21 -9.71
CA GLY A 301 7.04 -9.01 -9.20
C GLY A 301 6.67 -10.49 -9.04
N MET A 302 7.56 -11.24 -8.37
CA MET A 302 7.41 -12.68 -8.22
C MET A 302 6.24 -13.06 -7.32
N ARG A 303 5.98 -12.31 -6.24
CA ARG A 303 4.91 -12.59 -5.28
C ARG A 303 3.54 -12.39 -5.93
N ALA A 304 3.38 -11.30 -6.69
CA ALA A 304 2.21 -11.01 -7.51
C ALA A 304 1.94 -12.11 -8.54
N ARG A 305 2.97 -12.55 -9.26
CA ARG A 305 2.84 -13.64 -10.26
C ARG A 305 2.45 -14.96 -9.62
N ALA A 306 3.02 -15.30 -8.47
CA ALA A 306 2.66 -16.50 -7.73
C ALA A 306 1.17 -16.48 -7.33
N CYS A 307 0.66 -15.31 -6.95
CA CYS A 307 -0.76 -15.12 -6.65
C CYS A 307 -1.67 -15.38 -7.87
N PHE A 308 -1.30 -14.91 -9.06
CA PHE A 308 -2.02 -15.21 -10.31
C PHE A 308 -1.92 -16.68 -10.75
N GLY A 309 -0.80 -17.36 -10.46
CA GLY A 309 -0.63 -18.77 -10.81
C GLY A 309 -1.69 -19.67 -10.17
N GLN A 310 -2.16 -19.32 -8.97
CA GLN A 310 -3.20 -20.07 -8.26
C GLN A 310 -4.58 -19.97 -8.94
N TRP A 311 -4.87 -18.88 -9.66
CA TRP A 311 -6.12 -18.73 -10.44
C TRP A 311 -6.26 -19.74 -11.59
N ARG A 312 -5.15 -20.26 -12.14
CA ARG A 312 -5.19 -21.24 -13.24
C ARG A 312 -5.46 -22.68 -12.79
N SER A 313 -5.51 -22.92 -11.49
CA SER A 313 -5.65 -24.26 -10.89
C SER A 313 -6.98 -24.47 -10.15
N GLN A 314 -7.89 -23.49 -10.21
CA GLN A 314 -9.29 -23.60 -9.80
C GLN A 314 -10.19 -23.54 -11.05
#